data_AF-A0A0S8AHS3-F1
#
_entry.id   AF-A0A0S8AHS3-F1
#
_cell.length_a   1.000
_cell.length_b   1.000
_cell.length_c   1.000
_cell.angle_alpha   90.00
_cell.angle_beta   90.00
_cell.angle_gamma   90.00
#
_symmetry.space_group_name_H-M   'P 1'
#
loop_
_entity.id
_entity.type
_entity.pdbx_description
1 polymer ?
#
loop_
_entity_poly.entity_id
_entity_poly.type
_entity_poly.pdbx_seq_one_letter_code
_entity_poly.pdbx_strand_id
1 'polypeptide(L)'
;MDFYYAVKIINRLLKEKRPDTFNSSWIRNHSPRVYQFIQRSVRSDFGGIDWDRVTRAIDRKYQRKWKPSCRSRNKSYRKKAEVEIVLQKYHDKLYAFIAPADKSDEHMRDIISIALVRIAQKGNIIAREEIIKLVWLTISDWIERDPALSPWEGYESLIQNRIECCIRCYRYSGTFIGYLFKTLEYAGRGLKTTQEYTENNL
;
A
#
# COMPACT_ATOMS: atom_id res chain seq x y z
N MET A 1 -12.22 16.11 22.48
CA MET A 1 -11.55 14.80 22.29
C MET A 1 -10.40 15.04 21.35
N ASP A 2 -9.17 14.70 21.73
CA ASP A 2 -8.00 14.84 20.86
C ASP A 2 -7.64 13.50 20.19
N PHE A 3 -6.78 13.55 19.17
CA PHE A 3 -6.37 12.36 18.42
C PHE A 3 -5.57 11.35 19.26
N TYR A 4 -4.69 11.84 20.14
CA TYR A 4 -3.86 10.99 20.98
C TYR A 4 -4.69 10.22 22.01
N TYR A 5 -5.69 10.89 22.60
CA TYR A 5 -6.65 10.33 23.53
C TYR A 5 -7.56 9.29 22.85
N ALA A 6 -8.00 9.55 21.61
CA ALA A 6 -8.74 8.58 20.81
C ALA A 6 -7.93 7.29 20.57
N VAL A 7 -6.65 7.42 20.23
CA VAL A 7 -5.73 6.29 20.05
C VAL A 7 -5.48 5.56 21.37
N LYS A 8 -5.30 6.29 22.48
CA LYS A 8 -5.13 5.70 23.82
C LYS A 8 -6.34 4.85 24.23
N ILE A 9 -7.56 5.29 23.92
CA ILE A 9 -8.78 4.51 24.15
C ILE A 9 -8.78 3.24 23.30
N ILE A 10 -8.41 3.32 22.02
CA ILE A 10 -8.32 2.13 21.15
C ILE A 10 -7.30 1.13 21.70
N ASN A 11 -6.10 1.58 22.05
CA ASN A 11 -5.05 0.72 22.63
C ASN A 11 -5.51 0.05 23.94
N ARG A 12 -6.25 0.78 24.79
CA ARG A 12 -6.84 0.22 26.02
C ARG A 12 -7.85 -0.88 25.70
N LEU A 13 -8.79 -0.61 24.78
CA LEU A 13 -9.80 -1.59 24.37
C LEU A 13 -9.17 -2.85 23.74
N LEU A 14 -8.12 -2.69 22.95
CA LEU A 14 -7.37 -3.82 22.36
C LEU A 14 -6.64 -4.63 23.42
N LYS A 15 -6.16 -3.99 24.51
CA LYS A 15 -5.52 -4.67 25.65
C LYS A 15 -6.53 -5.49 26.47
N GLU A 16 -7.72 -4.94 26.69
CA GLU A 16 -8.78 -5.57 27.50
C GLU A 16 -9.46 -6.72 26.75
N LYS A 17 -9.91 -6.48 25.51
CA LYS A 17 -10.69 -7.44 24.73
C LYS A 17 -9.85 -8.48 23.98
N ARG A 18 -8.55 -8.21 23.81
CA ARG A 18 -7.58 -9.07 23.10
C ARG A 18 -8.11 -9.74 21.82
N PRO A 19 -8.67 -8.99 20.85
CA PRO A 19 -9.16 -9.61 19.63
C PRO A 19 -8.01 -10.24 18.83
N ASP A 20 -8.30 -11.32 18.11
CA ASP A 20 -7.35 -11.91 17.14
C ASP A 20 -7.12 -10.97 15.96
N THR A 21 -8.20 -10.34 15.48
CA THR A 21 -8.17 -9.33 14.42
C THR A 21 -9.19 -8.25 14.70
N PHE A 22 -8.92 -7.02 14.26
CA PHE A 22 -9.86 -5.91 14.40
C PHE A 22 -9.90 -5.05 13.14
N ASN A 23 -11.01 -4.33 12.95
CA ASN A 23 -11.27 -3.51 11.78
C ASN A 23 -12.08 -2.24 12.18
N SER A 24 -12.41 -1.40 11.19
CA SER A 24 -13.18 -0.17 11.41
C SER A 24 -14.55 -0.42 12.07
N SER A 25 -15.23 -1.52 11.71
CA SER A 25 -16.51 -1.91 12.30
C SER A 25 -16.36 -2.34 13.75
N TRP A 26 -15.26 -3.00 14.10
CA TRP A 26 -14.94 -3.36 15.47
C TRP A 26 -14.80 -2.11 16.34
N ILE A 27 -14.08 -1.09 15.86
CA ILE A 27 -13.95 0.20 16.56
C ILE A 27 -15.32 0.88 16.71
N ARG A 28 -16.15 0.86 15.65
CA ARG A 28 -17.51 1.42 15.69
C ARG A 28 -18.38 0.76 16.76
N ASN A 29 -18.30 -0.57 16.89
CA ASN A 29 -19.13 -1.32 17.83
C ASN A 29 -18.65 -1.17 19.29
N HIS A 30 -17.33 -1.11 19.52
CA HIS A 30 -16.76 -1.05 20.87
C HIS A 30 -16.60 0.39 21.38
N SER A 31 -16.43 1.36 20.49
CA SER A 31 -16.33 2.77 20.83
C SER A 31 -16.92 3.67 19.74
N PRO A 32 -18.26 3.81 19.71
CA PRO A 32 -18.94 4.66 18.73
C PRO A 32 -18.46 6.11 18.78
N ARG A 33 -18.17 6.64 19.99
CA ARG A 33 -17.68 8.01 20.18
C ARG A 33 -16.31 8.24 19.54
N VAL A 34 -15.37 7.30 19.72
CA VAL A 34 -14.04 7.38 19.09
C VAL A 34 -14.17 7.24 17.58
N TYR A 35 -15.03 6.34 17.09
CA TYR A 35 -15.27 6.18 15.66
C TYR A 35 -15.82 7.47 15.03
N GLN A 36 -16.82 8.12 15.65
CA GLN A 36 -17.38 9.39 15.17
C GLN A 36 -16.34 10.51 15.17
N PHE A 37 -15.48 10.57 16.19
CA PHE A 37 -14.39 11.53 16.23
C PHE A 37 -13.41 11.30 15.07
N ILE A 38 -12.93 10.07 14.89
CA ILE A 38 -12.04 9.69 13.78
C ILE A 38 -12.69 10.02 12.42
N GLN A 39 -13.99 9.72 12.28
CA GLN A 39 -14.72 10.02 11.05
C GLN A 39 -14.79 11.51 10.74
N ARG A 40 -14.82 12.38 11.76
CA ARG A 40 -14.86 13.84 11.59
C ARG A 40 -13.47 14.45 11.43
N SER A 41 -12.50 14.03 12.24
CA SER A 41 -11.20 14.70 12.35
C SER A 41 -10.08 14.07 11.50
N VAL A 42 -10.18 12.78 11.17
CA VAL A 42 -9.11 12.05 10.47
C VAL A 42 -9.56 11.76 9.04
N ARG A 43 -9.46 12.79 8.20
CA ARG A 43 -9.82 12.73 6.79
C ARG A 43 -8.60 12.51 5.91
N SER A 44 -8.74 11.67 4.89
CA SER A 44 -7.76 11.56 3.80
C SER A 44 -7.97 12.68 2.78
N ASP A 45 -6.90 13.09 2.10
CA ASP A 45 -6.90 14.15 1.07
C ASP A 45 -7.98 13.97 -0.02
N PHE A 46 -8.33 12.71 -0.34
CA PHE A 46 -9.28 12.33 -1.38
C PHE A 46 -10.64 11.86 -0.82
N GLY A 47 -10.97 12.28 0.40
CA GLY A 47 -12.25 11.97 1.04
C GLY A 47 -12.33 10.56 1.65
N GLY A 48 -13.00 10.48 2.80
CA GLY A 48 -13.07 9.28 3.62
C GLY A 48 -12.21 9.37 4.88
N ILE A 49 -12.16 8.28 5.64
CA ILE A 49 -11.40 8.20 6.89
C ILE A 49 -9.99 7.74 6.56
N ASP A 50 -8.98 8.48 7.03
CA ASP A 50 -7.58 8.06 6.94
C ASP A 50 -7.26 7.04 8.04
N TRP A 51 -7.60 5.78 7.75
CA TRP A 51 -7.30 4.68 8.66
C TRP A 51 -5.80 4.41 8.79
N ASP A 52 -4.96 4.82 7.83
CA ASP A 52 -3.51 4.61 7.91
C ASP A 52 -2.89 5.51 8.98
N ARG A 53 -3.38 6.75 9.10
CA ARG A 53 -2.98 7.64 10.20
C ARG A 53 -3.37 7.07 11.56
N VAL A 54 -4.55 6.46 11.66
CA VAL A 54 -5.02 5.82 12.90
C VAL A 54 -4.18 4.58 13.22
N THR A 55 -3.95 3.68 12.25
CA THR A 55 -3.20 2.44 12.49
C THR A 55 -1.73 2.70 12.79
N ARG A 56 -1.12 3.72 12.18
CA ARG A 56 0.24 4.14 12.50
C ARG A 56 0.40 4.59 13.96
N ALA A 57 -0.62 5.22 14.52
CA ALA A 57 -0.60 5.72 15.89
C ALA A 57 -0.87 4.62 16.94
N ILE A 58 -1.49 3.50 16.56
CA ILE A 58 -1.74 2.35 17.43
C ILE A 58 -0.43 1.62 17.77
N ASP A 59 -0.36 0.97 18.93
CA ASP A 59 0.84 0.22 19.34
C ASP A 59 1.24 -0.84 18.30
N ARG A 60 2.55 -0.96 18.02
CA ARG A 60 3.12 -1.86 16.99
C ARG A 60 2.64 -3.32 17.12
N LYS A 61 2.44 -3.80 18.35
CA LYS A 61 1.92 -5.15 18.64
C LYS A 61 0.51 -5.39 18.08
N TYR A 62 -0.31 -4.35 17.98
CA TYR A 62 -1.68 -4.45 17.49
C TYR A 62 -1.79 -4.07 16.02
N GLN A 63 -0.85 -3.29 15.46
CA GLN A 63 -0.85 -2.95 14.03
C GLN A 63 -1.00 -4.19 13.13
N ARG A 64 -0.30 -5.29 13.45
CA ARG A 64 -0.39 -6.57 12.70
C ARG A 64 -1.77 -7.23 12.75
N LYS A 65 -2.56 -6.94 13.79
CA LYS A 65 -3.92 -7.46 13.97
C LYS A 65 -4.97 -6.64 13.22
N TRP A 66 -4.58 -5.48 12.69
CA TRP A 66 -5.47 -4.68 11.85
C TRP A 66 -5.73 -5.45 10.55
N LYS A 67 -7.00 -5.80 10.34
CA LYS A 67 -7.48 -6.25 9.05
C LYS A 67 -8.45 -5.18 8.56
N PRO A 68 -8.10 -4.40 7.53
CA PRO A 68 -9.09 -3.60 6.85
C PRO A 68 -10.26 -4.53 6.51
N SER A 69 -11.50 -4.08 6.72
CA SER A 69 -12.65 -4.80 6.18
C SER A 69 -12.35 -5.05 4.71
N CYS A 70 -12.13 -6.32 4.34
CA CYS A 70 -11.97 -6.72 2.95
C CYS A 70 -13.29 -6.34 2.30
N ARG A 71 -13.33 -5.15 1.71
CA ARG A 71 -14.53 -4.66 1.05
C ARG A 71 -14.77 -5.63 -0.10
N SER A 72 -15.81 -6.45 0.05
CA SER A 72 -16.37 -7.30 -0.99
C SER A 72 -16.33 -6.49 -2.29
N ARG A 73 -15.69 -7.05 -3.34
CA ARG A 73 -15.50 -6.47 -4.69
C ARG A 73 -16.19 -5.11 -4.83
N ASN A 74 -15.54 -4.03 -4.37
CA ASN A 74 -16.11 -2.70 -4.58
C ASN A 74 -16.36 -2.57 -6.08
N LYS A 75 -17.54 -2.08 -6.48
CA LYS A 75 -17.82 -1.83 -7.89
C LYS A 75 -16.70 -0.95 -8.43
N SER A 76 -16.04 -1.44 -9.46
CA SER A 76 -14.97 -0.71 -10.10
C SER A 76 -15.52 0.60 -10.66
N TYR A 77 -14.79 1.69 -10.45
CA TYR A 77 -15.19 3.01 -10.92
C TYR A 77 -14.03 3.72 -11.61
N ARG A 78 -14.36 4.71 -12.44
CA ARG A 78 -13.40 5.54 -13.18
C ARG A 78 -13.63 6.99 -12.81
N LYS A 79 -12.87 7.49 -11.84
CA LYS A 79 -12.92 8.90 -11.43
C LYS A 79 -11.51 9.47 -11.42
N LYS A 80 -11.20 10.22 -12.47
CA LYS A 80 -9.86 10.80 -12.69
C LYS A 80 -9.51 11.87 -11.66
N ALA A 81 -10.50 12.67 -11.23
CA ALA A 81 -10.28 13.77 -10.29
C ALA A 81 -9.62 13.33 -8.97
N GLU A 82 -9.94 12.14 -8.44
CA GLU A 82 -9.31 11.64 -7.20
C GLU A 82 -7.82 11.35 -7.38
N VAL A 83 -7.44 10.85 -8.55
CA VAL A 83 -6.04 10.56 -8.91
C VAL A 83 -5.30 11.85 -9.16
N GLU A 84 -5.92 12.77 -9.90
CA GLU A 84 -5.32 14.05 -10.28
C GLU A 84 -5.04 14.95 -9.07
N ILE A 85 -5.90 14.94 -8.05
CA ILE A 85 -5.62 15.63 -6.77
C ILE A 85 -4.32 15.12 -6.12
N VAL A 86 -4.08 13.80 -6.17
CA VAL A 86 -2.86 13.21 -5.60
C VAL A 86 -1.66 13.55 -6.48
N LEU A 87 -1.78 13.37 -7.80
CA LEU A 87 -0.68 13.62 -8.73
C LEU A 87 -0.28 15.10 -8.76
N GLN A 88 -1.24 16.03 -8.80
CA GLN A 88 -0.95 17.47 -8.78
C GLN A 88 -0.27 17.90 -7.48
N LYS A 89 -0.71 17.36 -6.33
CA LYS A 89 -0.09 17.66 -5.03
C LYS A 89 1.37 17.24 -4.95
N TYR A 90 1.76 16.20 -5.68
CA TYR A 90 3.10 15.62 -5.62
C TYR A 90 3.83 15.63 -6.97
N HIS A 91 3.39 16.45 -7.92
CA HIS A 91 3.87 16.45 -9.30
C HIS A 91 5.40 16.59 -9.36
N ASP A 92 5.92 17.57 -8.62
CA ASP A 92 7.34 17.90 -8.55
C ASP A 92 8.19 16.82 -7.88
N LYS A 93 7.56 15.80 -7.29
CA LYS A 93 8.21 14.72 -6.53
C LYS A 93 8.00 13.34 -7.16
N LEU A 94 7.34 13.27 -8.32
CA LEU A 94 7.15 12.01 -9.05
C LEU A 94 8.48 11.44 -9.57
N TYR A 95 9.51 12.28 -9.75
CA TYR A 95 10.86 11.82 -10.13
C TYR A 95 11.44 10.80 -9.14
N ALA A 96 10.99 10.79 -7.89
CA ALA A 96 11.44 9.86 -6.86
C ALA A 96 11.15 8.38 -7.21
N PHE A 97 10.23 8.11 -8.15
CA PHE A 97 10.00 6.76 -8.69
C PHE A 97 11.05 6.31 -9.71
N ILE A 98 11.78 7.24 -10.32
CA ILE A 98 12.82 6.98 -11.31
C ILE A 98 14.19 6.95 -10.61
N ALA A 99 14.53 8.03 -9.90
CA ALA A 99 15.84 8.19 -9.28
C ALA A 99 15.69 8.88 -7.91
N PRO A 100 15.40 8.13 -6.83
CA PRO A 100 15.42 8.70 -5.48
C PRO A 100 16.86 9.09 -5.14
N ALA A 101 17.10 10.37 -4.84
CA ALA A 101 18.43 10.86 -4.50
C ALA A 101 18.73 10.74 -3.00
N ASP A 102 17.68 10.81 -2.17
CA ASP A 102 17.81 10.76 -0.72
C ASP A 102 16.69 9.97 -0.01
N LYS A 103 16.79 9.85 1.31
CA LYS A 103 15.77 9.21 2.15
C LYS A 103 14.45 9.98 2.18
N SER A 104 14.45 11.27 1.88
CA SER A 104 13.24 12.08 1.80
C SER A 104 12.44 11.69 0.56
N ASP A 105 13.10 11.52 -0.59
CA ASP A 105 12.53 11.05 -1.84
C ASP A 105 11.94 9.64 -1.69
N GLU A 106 12.64 8.74 -1.00
CA GLU A 106 12.10 7.42 -0.66
C GLU A 106 10.82 7.52 0.16
N HIS A 107 10.80 8.43 1.14
CA HIS A 107 9.62 8.66 1.98
C HIS A 107 8.46 9.26 1.17
N MET A 108 8.75 10.22 0.29
CA MET A 108 7.75 10.83 -0.60
C MET A 108 7.17 9.81 -1.57
N ARG A 109 8.01 8.98 -2.19
CA ARG A 109 7.60 7.86 -3.05
C ARG A 109 6.64 6.93 -2.31
N ASP A 110 6.94 6.61 -1.04
CA ASP A 110 6.07 5.77 -0.23
C ASP A 110 4.72 6.43 0.08
N ILE A 111 4.71 7.72 0.43
CA ILE A 111 3.48 8.49 0.65
C ILE A 111 2.60 8.46 -0.60
N ILE A 112 3.18 8.77 -1.76
CA ILE A 112 2.46 8.80 -3.05
C ILE A 112 1.92 7.40 -3.37
N SER A 113 2.77 6.37 -3.22
CA SER A 113 2.41 4.98 -3.46
C SER A 113 1.22 4.54 -2.61
N ILE A 114 1.29 4.80 -1.30
CA ILE A 114 0.22 4.44 -0.37
C ILE A 114 -1.07 5.18 -0.73
N ALA A 115 -1.00 6.48 -1.03
CA ALA A 115 -2.18 7.26 -1.42
C ALA A 115 -2.90 6.65 -2.64
N LEU A 116 -2.15 6.34 -3.71
CA LEU A 116 -2.70 5.73 -4.92
C LEU A 116 -3.22 4.31 -4.66
N VAL A 117 -2.50 3.50 -3.87
CA VAL A 117 -2.95 2.17 -3.45
C VAL A 117 -4.29 2.23 -2.72
N ARG A 118 -4.52 3.24 -1.87
CA ARG A 118 -5.82 3.40 -1.18
C ARG A 118 -6.95 3.74 -2.12
N ILE A 119 -6.71 4.58 -3.11
CA ILE A 119 -7.72 4.91 -4.11
C ILE A 119 -7.99 3.67 -4.99
N ALA A 120 -6.96 2.92 -5.37
CA ALA A 120 -7.08 1.67 -6.12
C ALA A 120 -7.87 0.60 -5.33
N GLN A 121 -7.59 0.42 -4.03
CA GLN A 121 -8.30 -0.53 -3.15
C GLN A 121 -9.79 -0.16 -2.95
N LYS A 122 -10.17 1.11 -3.12
CA LYS A 122 -11.58 1.52 -3.15
C LYS A 122 -12.30 1.08 -4.43
N GLY A 123 -11.57 0.67 -5.47
CA GLY A 123 -12.12 0.24 -6.76
C GLY A 123 -11.84 1.19 -7.92
N ASN A 124 -11.02 2.24 -7.73
CA ASN A 124 -10.68 3.16 -8.82
C ASN A 124 -9.70 2.50 -9.79
N ILE A 125 -10.14 2.25 -11.02
CA ILE A 125 -9.32 1.59 -12.03
C ILE A 125 -8.16 2.50 -12.47
N ILE A 126 -8.41 3.81 -12.59
CA ILE A 126 -7.39 4.78 -13.03
C ILE A 126 -6.26 4.86 -12.02
N ALA A 127 -6.59 4.89 -10.72
CA ALA A 127 -5.57 4.90 -9.68
C ALA A 127 -4.71 3.64 -9.70
N ARG A 128 -5.32 2.48 -10.01
CA ARG A 128 -4.62 1.19 -10.14
C ARG A 128 -3.66 1.22 -11.33
N GLU A 129 -4.13 1.65 -12.50
CA GLU A 129 -3.29 1.77 -13.70
C GLU A 129 -2.12 2.72 -13.45
N GLU A 130 -2.37 3.85 -12.79
CA GLU A 130 -1.34 4.85 -12.56
C GLU A 130 -0.26 4.38 -11.57
N ILE A 131 -0.66 3.76 -10.45
CA ILE A 131 0.34 3.22 -9.53
C ILE A 131 1.14 2.08 -10.16
N ILE A 132 0.52 1.25 -11.02
CA ILE A 132 1.25 0.21 -11.75
C ILE A 132 2.32 0.85 -12.64
N LYS A 133 1.99 1.91 -13.41
CA LYS A 133 2.96 2.62 -14.25
C LYS A 133 4.12 3.21 -13.44
N LEU A 134 3.82 3.93 -12.35
CA LEU A 134 4.86 4.56 -11.52
C LEU A 134 5.79 3.51 -10.87
N VAL A 135 5.20 2.44 -10.35
CA VAL A 135 5.95 1.36 -9.72
C VAL A 135 6.75 0.55 -10.75
N TRP A 136 6.25 0.41 -11.97
CA TRP A 136 6.96 -0.24 -13.06
C TRP A 136 8.31 0.42 -13.31
N LEU A 137 8.38 1.76 -13.33
CA LEU A 137 9.64 2.50 -13.48
C LEU A 137 10.67 2.10 -12.42
N THR A 138 10.22 1.93 -11.17
CA THR A 138 11.08 1.49 -10.07
C THR A 138 11.50 0.02 -10.21
N ILE A 139 10.59 -0.86 -10.65
CA ILE A 139 10.90 -2.29 -10.83
C ILE A 139 11.87 -2.51 -11.99
N SER A 140 11.71 -1.80 -13.10
CA SER A 140 12.64 -1.91 -14.23
C SER A 140 14.07 -1.59 -13.80
N ASP A 141 14.25 -0.49 -13.06
CA ASP A 141 15.57 -0.14 -12.47
C ASP A 141 16.10 -1.23 -11.53
N TRP A 142 15.22 -1.85 -10.72
CA TRP A 142 15.63 -2.96 -9.87
C TRP A 142 16.03 -4.22 -10.63
N ILE A 143 15.33 -4.58 -11.71
CA ILE A 143 15.66 -5.76 -12.52
C ILE A 143 17.03 -5.56 -13.17
N GLU A 144 17.33 -4.35 -13.63
CA GLU A 144 18.62 -4.01 -14.25
C GLU A 144 19.79 -3.99 -13.25
N ARG A 145 19.54 -3.57 -12.00
CA ARG A 145 20.62 -3.30 -11.03
C ARG A 145 20.76 -4.31 -9.89
N ASP A 146 19.69 -5.02 -9.54
CA ASP A 146 19.66 -5.90 -8.37
C ASP A 146 19.61 -7.38 -8.78
N PRO A 147 20.68 -8.16 -8.49
CA PRO A 147 20.70 -9.60 -8.76
C PRO A 147 19.56 -10.38 -8.12
N ALA A 148 18.96 -9.88 -7.03
CA ALA A 148 17.82 -10.52 -6.39
C ALA A 148 16.54 -10.45 -7.23
N LEU A 149 16.47 -9.48 -8.17
CA LEU A 149 15.31 -9.26 -9.03
C LEU A 149 15.59 -9.50 -10.52
N SER A 150 16.83 -9.68 -10.94
CA SER A 150 17.17 -10.03 -12.33
C SER A 150 16.42 -11.26 -12.90
N PRO A 151 16.05 -12.32 -12.12
CA PRO A 151 15.28 -13.44 -12.66
C PRO A 151 13.87 -13.08 -13.17
N TRP A 152 13.39 -11.86 -12.88
CA TRP A 152 12.12 -11.36 -13.38
C TRP A 152 12.19 -10.79 -14.80
N GLU A 153 13.38 -10.68 -15.39
CA GLU A 153 13.55 -10.24 -16.79
C GLU A 153 12.78 -11.18 -17.74
N GLY A 154 11.92 -10.61 -18.59
CA GLY A 154 11.05 -11.37 -19.51
C GLY A 154 9.77 -11.94 -18.87
N TYR A 155 9.48 -11.62 -17.60
CA TYR A 155 8.26 -12.05 -16.89
C TYR A 155 7.27 -10.91 -16.64
N GLU A 156 7.14 -9.96 -17.58
CA GLU A 156 6.41 -8.71 -17.40
C GLU A 156 4.95 -8.91 -16.98
N SER A 157 4.28 -9.88 -17.61
CA SER A 157 2.89 -10.22 -17.30
C SER A 157 2.71 -10.75 -15.87
N LEU A 158 3.68 -11.53 -15.36
CA LEU A 158 3.66 -12.02 -13.98
C LEU A 158 3.95 -10.89 -13.00
N ILE A 159 4.89 -9.98 -13.32
CA ILE A 159 5.18 -8.80 -12.49
C ILE A 159 3.90 -7.97 -12.33
N GLN A 160 3.20 -7.67 -13.42
CA GLN A 160 1.94 -6.91 -13.37
C GLN A 160 0.91 -7.58 -12.45
N ASN A 161 0.72 -8.89 -12.59
CA ASN A 161 -0.17 -9.66 -11.71
C ASN A 161 0.24 -9.60 -10.22
N ARG A 162 1.56 -9.61 -9.95
CA ARG A 162 2.10 -9.48 -8.58
C ARG A 162 1.86 -8.09 -8.01
N ILE A 163 2.07 -7.02 -8.80
CA ILE A 163 1.77 -5.65 -8.38
C ILE A 163 0.29 -5.52 -8.03
N GLU A 164 -0.61 -6.01 -8.89
CA GLU A 164 -2.06 -5.97 -8.63
C GLU A 164 -2.45 -6.71 -7.34
N CYS A 165 -1.85 -7.89 -7.11
CA CYS A 165 -2.04 -8.63 -5.87
C CYS A 165 -1.53 -7.83 -4.66
N CYS A 166 -0.37 -7.18 -4.78
CA CYS A 166 0.20 -6.34 -3.73
C CYS A 166 -0.70 -5.15 -3.39
N ILE A 167 -1.21 -4.45 -4.41
CA ILE A 167 -2.17 -3.35 -4.24
C ILE A 167 -3.39 -3.85 -3.47
N ARG A 168 -3.96 -5.00 -3.84
CA ARG A 168 -5.13 -5.57 -3.16
C ARG A 168 -4.86 -5.98 -1.72
N CYS A 169 -3.69 -6.56 -1.46
CA CYS A 169 -3.35 -7.19 -0.19
C CYS A 169 -2.64 -6.25 0.80
N TYR A 170 -2.24 -5.05 0.40
CA TYR A 170 -1.51 -4.13 1.27
C TYR A 170 -2.34 -3.63 2.46
N ARG A 171 -1.90 -3.95 3.68
CA ARG A 171 -2.65 -3.72 4.95
C ARG A 171 -2.03 -2.68 5.88
N TYR A 172 -1.14 -1.83 5.36
CA TYR A 172 -0.28 -0.92 6.15
C TYR A 172 0.60 -1.64 7.17
N SER A 173 1.79 -2.07 6.73
CA SER A 173 2.78 -2.73 7.58
C SER A 173 4.17 -2.09 7.50
N GLY A 174 4.27 -0.89 6.93
CA GLY A 174 5.52 -0.22 6.61
C GLY A 174 5.38 0.58 5.33
N THR A 175 6.35 0.43 4.43
CA THR A 175 6.33 1.03 3.10
C THR A 175 5.66 0.09 2.09
N PHE A 176 4.94 0.64 1.11
CA PHE A 176 4.40 -0.15 0.00
C PHE A 176 5.52 -0.65 -0.93
N ILE A 177 6.48 0.22 -1.24
CA ILE A 177 7.62 -0.10 -2.12
C ILE A 177 8.46 -1.22 -1.51
N GLY A 178 8.77 -1.16 -0.22
CA GLY A 178 9.53 -2.22 0.45
C GLY A 178 8.75 -3.54 0.54
N TYR A 179 7.43 -3.48 0.77
CA TYR A 179 6.57 -4.66 0.73
C TYR A 179 6.56 -5.32 -0.65
N LEU A 180 6.49 -4.52 -1.71
CA LEU A 180 6.51 -5.00 -3.09
C LEU A 180 7.87 -5.63 -3.44
N PHE A 181 8.96 -4.94 -3.13
CA PHE A 181 10.32 -5.46 -3.33
C PHE A 181 10.48 -6.85 -2.70
N LYS A 182 10.15 -6.99 -1.41
CA LYS A 182 10.23 -8.28 -0.71
C LYS A 182 9.32 -9.34 -1.32
N THR A 183 8.16 -8.96 -1.82
CA THR A 183 7.25 -9.89 -2.49
C THR A 183 7.86 -10.43 -3.79
N LEU A 184 8.47 -9.56 -4.59
CA LEU A 184 9.14 -9.95 -5.83
C LEU A 184 10.41 -10.76 -5.54
N GLU A 185 11.22 -10.36 -4.57
CA GLU A 185 12.43 -11.10 -4.15
C GLU A 185 12.07 -12.54 -3.78
N TYR A 186 11.09 -12.75 -2.92
CA TYR A 186 10.72 -14.11 -2.51
C TYR A 186 10.06 -14.92 -3.61
N ALA A 187 9.20 -14.30 -4.43
CA ALA A 187 8.54 -15.00 -5.53
C ALA A 187 9.50 -15.28 -6.71
N GLY A 188 10.56 -14.49 -6.87
CA GLY A 188 11.56 -14.62 -7.93
C GLY A 188 12.53 -15.77 -7.73
N ARG A 189 12.76 -16.23 -6.50
CA ARG A 189 13.66 -17.36 -6.18
C ARG A 189 13.33 -18.69 -6.87
N GLY A 190 12.10 -18.83 -7.39
CA GLY A 190 11.66 -20.00 -8.14
C GLY A 190 11.57 -19.80 -9.64
N LEU A 191 11.97 -18.63 -10.16
CA LEU A 191 12.00 -18.36 -11.59
C LEU A 191 13.31 -18.88 -12.20
N LYS A 192 13.20 -19.42 -13.41
CA LYS A 192 14.38 -19.76 -14.21
C LYS A 192 14.74 -18.53 -15.03
N THR A 193 16.01 -18.17 -15.07
CA THR A 193 16.49 -17.11 -15.95
C THR A 193 16.29 -17.55 -17.40
N THR A 194 15.78 -16.65 -18.25
CA THR A 194 15.42 -16.96 -19.64
C THR A 194 16.62 -17.48 -20.47
N GLN A 195 17.86 -17.16 -20.05
CA GLN A 195 19.10 -17.71 -20.62
C GLN A 195 19.27 -19.22 -20.39
N GLU A 196 18.84 -19.77 -19.24
CA GLU A 196 18.93 -21.21 -18.98
C GLU A 196 18.00 -22.05 -19.87
N TYR A 197 16.97 -21.43 -20.46
CA TYR A 197 16.08 -22.09 -21.41
C TYR A 197 16.74 -22.33 -22.77
N THR A 198 17.76 -21.54 -23.13
CA THR A 198 18.45 -21.65 -24.42
C THR A 198 19.60 -22.67 -24.37
N GLU A 199 20.29 -22.80 -23.22
CA GLU A 199 21.41 -23.74 -23.06
C GLU A 199 20.96 -25.19 -22.79
N ASN A 200 19.76 -25.41 -22.26
CA ASN A 200 19.25 -26.77 -21.99
C ASN A 200 18.47 -27.40 -23.16
N ASN A 201 18.37 -26.71 -24.31
CA ASN A 201 17.68 -27.19 -25.52
C ASN A 201 18.58 -27.19 -26.78
N LEU A 202 19.90 -27.15 -26.58
CA LEU A 202 20.93 -27.39 -27.61
C LEU A 202 21.68 -28.69 -27.27
#